data_AF-A0A5E6N8I2-F1
#
_entry.id   AF-A0A5E6N8I2-F1
#
_cell.length_a   1.000
_cell.length_b   1.000
_cell.length_c   1.000
_cell.angle_alpha   90.00
_cell.angle_beta   90.00
_cell.angle_gamma   90.00
#
_symmetry.space_group_name_H-M   'P 1'
#
loop_
_entity.id
_entity.type
_entity.pdbx_description
1 polymer ?
#
loop_
_entity_poly.entity_id
_entity_poly.type
_entity_poly.pdbx_seq_one_letter_code
_entity_poly.pdbx_strand_id
1 'polypeptide(L)'
;MKYFYNAVIKKPGNSIVLLLLFVGFFIAQIPNFQLDASSDSLVLEGDNNLRYYQSIRKNYGSDDYLVISYQVKDNLLAPKQLKHLASLKKDLQAIEQVKSVTTILDVPLFQSPPLSLTDLTSKNISIENGNADLALAGKEFKHPLCTRII
;
A
#
# COMPACT_ATOMS: atom_id res chain seq x y z
N MET A 1 -58.95 -5.50 1.84
CA MET A 1 -58.86 -6.99 1.89
C MET A 1 -59.39 -7.68 0.62
N LYS A 2 -60.65 -7.48 0.19
CA LYS A 2 -61.22 -8.17 -1.00
C LYS A 2 -60.46 -7.96 -2.31
N TYR A 3 -59.94 -6.77 -2.58
CA TYR A 3 -59.19 -6.46 -3.80
C TYR A 3 -57.83 -7.18 -3.89
N PHE A 4 -57.12 -7.27 -2.76
CA PHE A 4 -55.83 -7.96 -2.67
C PHE A 4 -56.01 -9.47 -2.91
N TYR A 5 -57.03 -10.06 -2.29
CA TYR A 5 -57.36 -11.48 -2.46
C TYR A 5 -57.76 -11.81 -3.91
N ASN A 6 -58.57 -10.96 -4.56
CA ASN A 6 -58.95 -11.15 -5.96
C ASN A 6 -57.77 -10.97 -6.93
N ALA A 7 -56.87 -10.03 -6.65
CA ALA A 7 -55.70 -9.77 -7.48
C ALA A 7 -54.66 -10.90 -7.39
N VAL A 8 -54.46 -11.46 -6.18
CA VAL A 8 -53.44 -12.50 -5.92
C VAL A 8 -53.95 -13.90 -6.25
N ILE A 9 -55.19 -14.26 -5.88
CA ILE A 9 -55.68 -15.65 -5.99
C ILE A 9 -56.46 -15.90 -7.30
N LYS A 10 -57.16 -14.89 -7.83
CA LYS A 10 -58.07 -15.09 -8.98
C LYS A 10 -57.37 -14.99 -10.35
N LYS A 11 -56.20 -14.36 -10.42
CA LYS A 11 -55.36 -14.24 -11.63
C LYS A 11 -53.87 -14.46 -11.29
N PRO A 12 -53.45 -15.70 -10.97
CA PRO A 12 -52.11 -15.98 -10.48
C PRO A 12 -51.01 -15.59 -11.48
N GLY A 13 -51.27 -15.67 -12.79
CA GLY A 13 -50.30 -15.29 -13.83
C GLY A 13 -49.86 -13.82 -13.74
N ASN A 14 -50.78 -12.90 -13.49
CA ASN A 14 -50.45 -11.47 -13.36
C ASN A 14 -49.61 -11.19 -12.10
N SER A 15 -49.92 -11.90 -11.01
CA SER A 15 -49.15 -11.80 -9.76
C SER A 15 -47.73 -12.35 -9.94
N ILE A 16 -47.58 -13.46 -10.67
CA ILE A 16 -46.26 -14.04 -10.99
C ILE A 16 -45.44 -13.09 -11.86
N VAL A 17 -46.04 -12.48 -12.87
CA VAL A 17 -45.34 -11.53 -13.76
C VAL A 17 -44.91 -10.30 -12.99
N LEU A 18 -45.76 -9.76 -12.12
CA LEU A 18 -45.42 -8.61 -11.28
C LEU A 18 -44.26 -8.94 -10.33
N LEU A 19 -44.29 -10.11 -9.69
CA LEU A 19 -43.21 -10.58 -8.83
C LEU A 19 -41.89 -10.73 -9.60
N LEU A 20 -41.94 -11.34 -10.79
CA LEU A 20 -40.78 -11.51 -11.66
C LEU A 20 -40.19 -10.16 -12.09
N LEU A 21 -41.03 -9.18 -12.39
CA LEU A 21 -40.59 -7.82 -12.74
C LEU A 21 -39.90 -7.16 -11.53
N PHE A 22 -40.46 -7.32 -10.33
CA PHE A 22 -39.88 -6.78 -9.10
C PHE A 22 -38.53 -7.43 -8.77
N VAL A 23 -38.44 -8.76 -8.87
CA VAL A 23 -37.19 -9.50 -8.67
C VAL A 23 -36.16 -9.13 -9.76
N GLY A 24 -36.59 -9.05 -11.02
CA GLY A 24 -35.74 -8.65 -12.13
C GLY A 24 -35.18 -7.23 -11.97
N PHE A 25 -35.97 -6.30 -11.43
CA PHE A 25 -35.51 -4.96 -11.08
C PHE A 25 -34.40 -5.00 -10.02
N PHE A 26 -34.53 -5.78 -8.95
CA PHE A 26 -33.47 -5.93 -7.95
C PHE A 26 -32.22 -6.63 -8.53
N ILE A 27 -32.40 -7.66 -9.36
CA ILE A 27 -31.28 -8.34 -10.02
C ILE A 27 -30.51 -7.36 -10.92
N ALA A 28 -31.20 -6.49 -11.65
CA ALA A 28 -30.58 -5.47 -12.49
C ALA A 28 -29.76 -4.44 -11.69
N GLN A 29 -30.01 -4.29 -10.39
CA GLN A 29 -29.24 -3.41 -9.50
C GLN A 29 -28.07 -4.09 -8.80
N ILE A 30 -27.93 -5.43 -8.88
CA ILE A 30 -26.78 -6.17 -8.30
C ILE A 30 -25.43 -5.61 -8.78
N PRO A 31 -25.22 -5.26 -10.06
CA PRO A 31 -23.93 -4.72 -10.51
C PRO A 31 -23.54 -3.38 -9.87
N ASN A 32 -24.53 -2.62 -9.37
CA ASN A 32 -24.31 -1.33 -8.70
C ASN A 32 -24.12 -1.47 -7.18
N PHE A 33 -24.32 -2.67 -6.63
CA PHE A 33 -24.15 -2.92 -5.21
C PHE A 33 -22.67 -3.03 -4.87
N GLN A 34 -22.16 -2.01 -4.16
CA GLN A 34 -20.81 -2.01 -3.62
C GLN A 34 -20.86 -2.44 -2.17
N LEU A 35 -20.31 -3.62 -1.87
CA LEU A 35 -20.11 -4.07 -0.51
C LEU A 35 -18.68 -3.76 -0.10
N ASP A 36 -18.48 -2.62 0.57
CA ASP A 36 -17.18 -2.29 1.14
C ASP A 36 -17.04 -3.02 2.48
N ALA A 37 -16.39 -4.17 2.45
CA ALA A 37 -16.05 -4.98 3.62
C ALA A 37 -14.59 -4.77 4.05
N SER A 38 -14.03 -3.59 3.78
CA SER A 38 -12.73 -3.24 4.31
C SER A 38 -12.77 -3.15 5.85
N SER A 39 -11.64 -3.45 6.49
CA SER A 39 -11.54 -3.32 7.95
C SER A 39 -11.85 -1.90 8.44
N ASP A 40 -11.66 -0.89 7.58
CA ASP A 40 -11.97 0.52 7.86
C ASP A 40 -13.48 0.80 7.95
N SER A 41 -14.33 0.03 7.23
CA SER A 41 -15.80 0.16 7.28
C SER A 41 -16.46 -0.63 8.42
N LEU A 42 -15.71 -1.55 9.06
CA LEU A 42 -16.15 -2.28 10.26
C LEU A 42 -15.97 -1.49 11.56
N VAL A 43 -15.22 -0.38 11.53
CA VAL A 43 -15.05 0.51 12.68
C VAL A 43 -16.30 1.38 12.83
N LEU A 44 -16.71 1.63 14.07
CA LEU A 44 -17.87 2.45 14.40
C LEU A 44 -17.86 3.81 13.69
N GLU A 45 -18.78 3.98 12.73
CA GLU A 45 -19.10 5.27 12.14
C GLU A 45 -19.50 6.26 13.25
N GLY A 46 -18.70 7.32 13.43
CA GLY A 46 -18.94 8.35 14.46
C GLY A 46 -17.94 8.39 15.61
N ASP A 47 -16.94 7.52 15.66
CA ASP A 47 -15.88 7.60 16.68
C ASP A 47 -14.98 8.84 16.46
N ASN A 48 -14.80 9.64 17.51
CA ASN A 48 -13.92 10.81 17.49
C ASN A 48 -12.43 10.46 17.27
N ASN A 49 -11.99 9.29 17.76
CA ASN A 49 -10.64 8.78 17.55
C ASN A 49 -10.40 8.40 16.10
N LEU A 50 -11.40 7.78 15.44
CA LEU A 50 -11.31 7.44 14.02
C LEU A 50 -11.18 8.71 13.17
N ARG A 51 -11.99 9.73 13.47
CA ARG A 51 -11.89 11.05 12.81
C ARG A 51 -10.52 11.70 13.02
N TYR A 52 -9.99 11.61 14.24
CA TYR A 52 -8.66 12.13 14.55
C TYR A 52 -7.58 11.36 13.75
N TYR A 53 -7.59 10.03 13.78
CA TYR A 53 -6.69 9.19 13.01
C TYR A 53 -6.73 9.51 11.51
N GLN A 54 -7.93 9.60 10.91
CA GLN A 54 -8.09 9.98 9.50
C GLN A 54 -7.54 11.38 9.20
N SER A 55 -7.70 12.34 10.13
CA SER A 55 -7.14 13.69 9.98
C SER A 55 -5.60 13.69 10.02
N ILE A 56 -4.99 12.86 10.88
CA ILE A 56 -3.54 12.70 10.94
C ILE A 56 -3.04 11.97 9.69
N ARG A 57 -3.67 10.86 9.28
CA ARG A 57 -3.36 10.10 8.05
C ARG A 57 -3.43 10.98 6.79
N LYS A 58 -4.39 11.90 6.72
CA LYS A 58 -4.47 12.87 5.59
C LYS A 58 -3.29 13.84 5.54
N ASN A 59 -2.77 14.27 6.69
CA ASN A 59 -1.68 15.24 6.78
C ASN A 59 -0.29 14.59 6.66
N TYR A 60 -0.12 13.37 7.18
CA TYR A 60 1.18 12.70 7.27
C TYR A 60 1.34 11.51 6.32
N GLY A 61 0.27 11.07 5.64
CA GLY A 61 0.29 9.97 4.69
C GLY A 61 -0.23 8.65 5.26
N SER A 62 -0.21 7.59 4.43
CA SER A 62 -0.67 6.26 4.80
C SER A 62 0.45 5.42 5.40
N ASP A 63 0.11 4.56 6.36
CA ASP A 63 1.00 3.57 6.97
C ASP A 63 1.07 2.26 6.18
N ASP A 64 0.57 2.26 4.93
CA ASP A 64 0.52 1.07 4.08
C ASP A 64 1.88 0.85 3.41
N TYR A 65 2.77 0.14 4.10
CA TYR A 65 4.07 -0.26 3.57
C TYR A 65 4.21 -1.79 3.54
N LEU A 66 4.94 -2.29 2.55
CA LEU A 66 5.34 -3.69 2.47
C LEU A 66 6.83 -3.79 2.77
N VAL A 67 7.18 -4.51 3.83
CA VAL A 67 8.59 -4.81 4.14
C VAL A 67 8.99 -6.11 3.46
N ILE A 68 10.01 -6.05 2.62
CA ILE A 68 10.58 -7.21 1.93
C ILE A 68 11.98 -7.48 2.50
N SER A 69 12.17 -8.63 3.13
CA SER A 69 13.49 -9.07 3.58
C SER A 69 14.26 -9.69 2.43
N TYR A 70 15.43 -9.12 2.10
CA TYR A 70 16.32 -9.63 1.05
C TYR A 70 17.56 -10.28 1.66
N GLN A 71 17.68 -11.60 1.55
CA GLN A 71 18.82 -12.36 2.06
C GLN A 71 19.78 -12.74 0.94
N VAL A 72 21.08 -12.53 1.18
CA VAL A 72 22.17 -12.97 0.30
C VAL A 72 23.06 -13.97 1.03
N LYS A 73 23.60 -14.94 0.29
CA LYS A 73 24.61 -15.87 0.83
C LYS A 73 26.03 -15.29 0.80
N ASP A 74 26.29 -14.41 -0.16
CA ASP A 74 27.58 -13.74 -0.35
C ASP A 74 27.56 -12.30 0.19
N ASN A 75 28.61 -11.51 -0.09
CA ASN A 75 28.67 -10.11 0.28
C ASN A 75 27.50 -9.30 -0.30
N LEU A 76 26.73 -8.62 0.56
CA LEU A 76 25.59 -7.75 0.20
C LEU A 76 25.98 -6.66 -0.81
N LEU A 77 27.19 -6.13 -0.68
CA LEU A 77 27.72 -5.05 -1.53
C LEU A 77 28.47 -5.57 -2.76
N ALA A 78 28.37 -6.86 -3.09
CA ALA A 78 28.96 -7.39 -4.31
C ALA A 78 28.27 -6.78 -5.55
N PRO A 79 29.02 -6.41 -6.60
CA PRO A 79 28.45 -5.77 -7.80
C PRO A 79 27.29 -6.54 -8.45
N LYS A 80 27.35 -7.88 -8.40
CA LYS A 80 26.29 -8.75 -8.92
C LYS A 80 24.99 -8.61 -8.11
N GLN A 81 25.08 -8.51 -6.79
CA GLN A 81 23.93 -8.38 -5.90
C GLN A 81 23.30 -7.00 -6.00
N LEU A 82 24.12 -5.95 -6.09
CA LEU A 82 23.65 -4.57 -6.29
C LEU A 82 22.87 -4.45 -7.62
N LYS A 83 23.36 -5.06 -8.70
CA LYS A 83 22.64 -5.09 -9.99
C LYS A 83 21.32 -5.85 -9.90
N HIS A 84 21.29 -6.99 -9.20
CA HIS A 84 20.07 -7.77 -9.02
C HIS A 84 19.03 -6.98 -8.23
N LEU A 85 19.44 -6.34 -7.13
CA LEU A 85 18.57 -5.50 -6.31
C LEU A 85 18.05 -4.28 -7.09
N ALA A 86 18.89 -3.66 -7.92
CA ALA A 86 18.47 -2.56 -8.80
C ALA A 86 17.42 -3.01 -9.84
N SER A 87 17.55 -4.22 -10.39
CA SER A 87 16.53 -4.79 -11.28
C SER A 87 15.22 -5.04 -10.52
N LEU A 88 15.29 -5.66 -9.35
CA LEU A 88 14.11 -5.93 -8.51
C LEU A 88 13.38 -4.63 -8.15
N LYS A 89 14.13 -3.58 -7.76
CA LYS A 89 13.57 -2.25 -7.52
C LYS A 89 12.81 -1.73 -8.74
N LYS A 90 13.41 -1.82 -9.92
CA LYS A 90 12.79 -1.37 -11.18
C LYS A 90 11.52 -2.16 -11.50
N ASP A 91 11.53 -3.48 -11.30
CA ASP A 91 10.38 -4.34 -11.56
C ASP A 91 9.23 -4.01 -10.60
N LEU A 92 9.52 -3.74 -9.32
CA LEU A 92 8.52 -3.30 -8.34
C LEU A 92 7.97 -1.90 -8.65
N GLN A 93 8.82 -0.98 -9.14
CA GLN A 93 8.40 0.35 -9.56
C GLN A 93 7.56 0.37 -10.84
N ALA A 94 7.62 -0.69 -11.66
CA ALA A 94 6.81 -0.80 -12.87
C ALA A 94 5.33 -1.16 -12.58
N ILE A 95 5.01 -1.53 -11.34
CA ILE A 95 3.64 -1.83 -10.91
C ILE A 95 2.90 -0.51 -10.67
N GLU A 96 1.81 -0.29 -11.39
CA GLU A 96 1.04 0.97 -11.38
C GLU A 96 0.58 1.39 -9.97
N GLN A 97 0.27 0.42 -9.11
CA GLN A 97 -0.17 0.66 -7.74
C GLN A 97 0.96 1.02 -6.76
N VAL A 98 2.23 0.90 -7.16
CA VAL A 98 3.38 1.16 -6.29
C VAL A 98 3.82 2.61 -6.41
N LYS A 99 3.61 3.40 -5.35
CA LYS A 99 3.97 4.82 -5.31
C LYS A 99 5.48 5.06 -5.19
N SER A 100 6.17 4.25 -4.38
CA SER A 100 7.60 4.41 -4.11
C SER A 100 8.21 3.11 -3.61
N VAL A 101 9.45 2.83 -4.02
CA VAL A 101 10.25 1.71 -3.54
C VAL A 101 11.55 2.28 -2.99
N THR A 102 11.82 1.99 -1.72
CA THR A 102 13.05 2.39 -1.01
C THR A 102 13.89 1.15 -0.75
N THR A 103 15.19 1.25 -1.03
CA THR A 103 16.14 0.13 -0.93
C THR A 103 17.46 0.60 -0.33
N ILE A 104 18.33 -0.32 0.07
CA ILE A 104 19.67 0.03 0.54
C ILE A 104 20.51 0.83 -0.50
N LEU A 105 20.08 0.88 -1.76
CA LEU A 105 20.76 1.60 -2.83
C LEU A 105 20.48 3.11 -2.78
N ASP A 106 19.28 3.51 -2.36
CA ASP A 106 18.79 4.89 -2.41
C ASP A 106 18.76 5.59 -1.05
N VAL A 107 19.04 4.86 0.03
CA VAL A 107 19.13 5.40 1.38
C VAL A 107 20.35 6.33 1.50
N PRO A 108 20.19 7.52 2.11
CA PRO A 108 21.29 8.43 2.34
C PRO A 108 22.32 7.83 3.31
N LEU A 109 23.60 7.93 2.97
CA LEU A 109 24.71 7.48 3.80
C LEU A 109 25.32 8.65 4.56
N PHE A 110 25.46 8.50 5.88
CA PHE A 110 25.93 9.56 6.79
C PHE A 110 27.44 9.51 7.04
N GLN A 111 28.04 8.32 6.98
CA GLN A 111 29.46 8.11 7.30
C GLN A 111 30.32 7.84 6.07
N SER A 112 29.73 7.88 4.88
CA SER A 112 30.34 7.30 3.67
C SER A 112 30.15 8.20 2.45
N PRO A 113 30.87 9.33 2.35
CA PRO A 113 31.94 9.87 3.21
C PRO A 113 31.43 10.69 4.41
N PRO A 114 32.25 10.92 5.45
CA PRO A 114 31.86 11.73 6.60
C PRO A 114 31.56 13.18 6.18
N LEU A 115 30.28 13.54 6.24
CA LEU A 115 29.78 14.89 5.95
C LEU A 115 29.52 15.67 7.24
N SER A 116 29.71 16.99 7.20
CA SER A 116 29.14 17.88 8.20
C SER A 116 27.61 17.85 8.12
N LEU A 117 26.91 18.06 9.24
CA LEU A 117 25.44 18.18 9.28
C LEU A 117 24.91 19.25 8.29
N THR A 118 25.70 20.29 8.03
CA THR A 118 25.40 21.36 7.07
C THR A 118 25.49 20.93 5.61
N ASP A 119 26.23 19.86 5.31
CA ASP A 119 26.47 19.37 3.95
C ASP A 119 25.51 18.22 3.56
N LEU A 120 24.77 17.67 4.54
CA LEU A 120 23.83 16.56 4.35
C LEU A 120 22.64 16.92 3.47
N THR A 121 22.12 18.14 3.55
CA THR A 121 20.99 18.60 2.74
C THR A 121 21.38 18.91 1.29
N SER A 122 22.67 19.03 0.99
CA SER A 122 23.15 19.43 -0.35
C SER A 122 23.71 18.27 -1.17
N LYS A 123 24.25 17.24 -0.52
CA LYS A 123 24.85 16.08 -1.20
C LYS A 123 24.00 14.84 -0.92
N ASN A 124 23.14 14.47 -1.87
CA ASN A 124 22.39 13.22 -1.86
C ASN A 124 23.35 12.02 -2.05
N ILE A 125 24.04 11.62 -0.99
CA ILE A 125 25.03 10.54 -1.04
C ILE A 125 24.34 9.19 -0.88
N SER A 126 24.42 8.35 -1.91
CA SER A 126 23.80 7.02 -1.94
C SER A 126 24.61 6.07 -2.83
N ILE A 127 24.38 4.76 -2.67
CA ILE A 127 25.05 3.73 -3.50
C ILE A 127 24.61 3.86 -4.96
N GLU A 128 23.34 4.20 -5.20
CA GLU A 128 22.77 4.39 -6.54
C GLU A 128 23.41 5.57 -7.29
N ASN A 129 23.73 6.65 -6.59
CA ASN A 129 24.35 7.84 -7.19
C ASN A 129 25.85 7.66 -7.50
N GLY A 130 26.44 6.52 -7.12
CA GLY A 130 27.86 6.22 -7.37
C GLY A 130 28.85 7.10 -6.62
N ASN A 131 28.37 7.94 -5.68
CA ASN A 131 29.17 8.88 -4.89
C ASN A 131 29.52 8.35 -3.49
N ALA A 132 29.09 7.13 -3.17
CA ALA A 132 29.32 6.46 -1.90
C ALA A 132 30.53 5.51 -1.95
N ASP A 133 31.28 5.47 -0.85
CA ASP A 133 32.32 4.46 -0.63
C ASP A 133 31.69 3.17 -0.11
N LEU A 134 31.76 2.09 -0.91
CA LEU A 134 31.18 0.78 -0.57
C LEU A 134 31.79 0.15 0.68
N ALA A 135 33.06 0.39 0.98
CA ALA A 135 33.71 -0.17 2.16
C ALA A 135 33.24 0.53 3.43
N LEU A 136 33.00 1.84 3.36
CA LEU A 136 32.44 2.63 4.47
C LEU A 136 30.93 2.35 4.65
N ALA A 137 30.17 2.27 3.55
CA ALA A 137 28.74 1.95 3.58
C ALA A 137 28.48 0.60 4.28
N GLY A 138 29.32 -0.41 3.98
CA GLY A 138 29.23 -1.72 4.63
C GLY A 138 29.49 -1.70 6.14
N LYS A 139 30.26 -0.73 6.65
CA LYS A 139 30.47 -0.53 8.09
C LYS A 139 29.28 0.18 8.72
N GLU A 140 28.73 1.18 8.02
CA GLU A 140 27.56 1.94 8.46
C GLU A 140 26.32 1.06 8.63
N PHE A 141 26.05 0.14 7.70
CA PHE A 141 24.92 -0.78 7.82
C PHE A 141 25.00 -1.75 9.01
N LYS A 142 26.22 -2.02 9.51
CA LYS A 142 26.43 -2.83 10.73
C LYS A 142 26.38 -2.01 12.00
N HIS A 143 26.27 -0.68 11.90
CA HIS A 143 26.22 0.20 13.04
C HIS A 143 24.84 0.12 13.72
N PRO A 144 24.77 0.25 15.07
CA PRO A 144 23.50 0.14 15.80
C PRO A 144 22.44 1.15 15.36
N LEU A 145 22.86 2.30 14.82
CA LEU A 145 21.95 3.32 14.29
C LEU A 145 21.14 2.79 13.09
N CYS A 146 21.71 1.93 12.24
CA CYS A 146 21.00 1.33 11.10
C CYS A 146 20.26 0.03 11.47
N THR A 147 20.72 -0.69 12.50
CA THR A 147 20.08 -1.95 12.93
C THR A 147 18.75 -1.72 13.68
N ARG A 148 18.55 -0.52 14.24
CA ARG A 148 17.41 -0.21 15.12
C ARG A 148 16.19 0.39 14.40
N ILE A 149 16.25 0.53 13.08
CA ILE A 149 15.21 1.15 12.23
C ILE A 149 14.38 0.08 11.48
N ILE A 150 14.68 -1.21 11.68
CA ILE A 150 13.95 -2.35 11.08
C ILE A 150 13.28 -3.16 12.18
#